data_AF-A0A9P9GZX6-F1
#
_entry.id   AF-A0A9P9GZX6-F1
#
_cell.length_a   1.000
_cell.length_b   1.000
_cell.length_c   1.000
_cell.angle_alpha   90.00
_cell.angle_beta   90.00
_cell.angle_gamma   90.00
#
_symmetry.space_group_name_H-M   'P 1'
#
loop_
_entity.id
_entity.type
_entity.pdbx_description
1 polymer ?
#
loop_
_entity_poly.entity_id
_entity_poly.type
_entity_poly.pdbx_seq_one_letter_code
_entity_poly.pdbx_strand_id
1 'polypeptide(L)'
;MLGDSGTNAFLSDALKNRLEYALLPNGINQQEQFLPIGSLHSICNQTAVFTELSRYFDKEQAKQYTTYVCNRRKPAKKIFTILALINRIELIQVFQDSGFFDEDLPLTKNIEVSEMRSCCPDDQRSIPLTRSPQNVKTIREFNLKQWCVHVPSFERCFDRSYEDFVLDSDAIMPWESAGQSIVTGGYGYVQKVKIHKDHHSFYVRQADFGEVEHKEFALKTMLPAKEITRDVFKQELIAFRKVRPGPNLVELVSAFDISGKDSCRQKDFVQWITAQCRGLVEALGAIHQVNIAPRSDEGASSGQARNFGIHLDIKPANILYFCQETANHPLGVLKIADFGLTKFHSTSYRTRKSRGTAYRCSQQYRSPEHDIGYVISRKVDIWALGCIFSEIFTWMLLEPEAREEFRQARKKDALFSGDWDYIENGFENHIEDNFFQRHI
;
A
#
# COMPACT_ATOMS: atom_id res chain seq x y z
N MET A 1 -17.68 -16.92 -51.24
CA MET A 1 -17.09 -15.63 -50.81
C MET A 1 -17.21 -15.54 -49.30
N LEU A 2 -16.19 -15.99 -48.59
CA LEU A 2 -16.00 -15.74 -47.16
C LEU A 2 -14.56 -15.24 -47.07
N GLY A 3 -14.42 -13.91 -46.99
CA GLY A 3 -13.14 -13.21 -46.92
C GLY A 3 -12.66 -13.21 -45.48
N ASP A 4 -11.52 -13.85 -45.29
CA ASP A 4 -10.79 -14.05 -44.05
C ASP A 4 -10.49 -12.72 -43.33
N SER A 5 -11.12 -12.53 -42.17
CA SER A 5 -10.86 -11.43 -41.23
C SER A 5 -10.05 -11.88 -40.01
N GLY A 6 -9.37 -13.04 -40.08
CA GLY A 6 -8.65 -13.65 -38.95
C GLY A 6 -7.13 -13.41 -38.94
N THR A 7 -6.54 -12.92 -40.03
CA THR A 7 -5.09 -12.97 -40.23
C THR A 7 -4.30 -11.76 -39.70
N ASN A 8 -4.96 -10.67 -39.27
CA ASN A 8 -4.27 -9.48 -38.73
C ASN A 8 -4.06 -9.47 -37.21
N ALA A 9 -4.66 -10.41 -36.45
CA ALA A 9 -4.49 -10.49 -35.00
C ALA A 9 -3.26 -11.31 -34.55
N PHE A 10 -2.69 -12.14 -35.43
CA PHE A 10 -1.59 -13.04 -35.06
C PHE A 10 -0.18 -12.46 -35.26
N LEU A 11 -0.06 -11.29 -35.91
CA LEU A 11 1.23 -10.67 -36.24
C LEU A 11 1.60 -9.50 -35.30
N SER A 12 0.79 -9.13 -34.30
CA SER A 12 1.05 -7.96 -33.42
C SER A 12 1.69 -8.24 -32.06
N ASP A 13 1.92 -9.49 -31.67
CA ASP A 13 2.44 -9.78 -30.32
C ASP A 13 3.93 -10.20 -30.29
N ALA A 14 4.68 -10.12 -31.39
CA ALA A 14 6.05 -10.63 -31.41
C ALA A 14 7.00 -9.92 -30.43
N LEU A 15 6.94 -8.58 -30.30
CA LEU A 15 7.80 -7.85 -29.37
C LEU A 15 7.35 -8.04 -27.91
N LYS A 16 6.05 -7.85 -27.65
CA LYS A 16 5.48 -8.02 -26.31
C LYS A 16 5.71 -9.44 -25.78
N ASN A 17 5.42 -10.48 -26.55
CA ASN A 17 5.66 -11.86 -26.13
C ASN A 17 7.13 -12.13 -25.82
N ARG A 18 8.06 -11.57 -26.60
CA ARG A 18 9.50 -11.68 -26.31
C ARG A 18 9.87 -11.01 -25.00
N LEU A 19 9.29 -9.83 -24.70
CA LEU A 19 9.50 -9.12 -23.45
C LEU A 19 8.89 -9.87 -22.26
N GLU A 20 7.66 -10.38 -22.40
CA GLU A 20 6.99 -11.16 -21.36
C GLU A 20 7.72 -12.48 -21.08
N TYR A 21 8.21 -13.16 -22.10
CA TYR A 21 9.02 -14.38 -21.94
C TYR A 21 10.38 -14.12 -21.28
N ALA A 22 10.90 -12.89 -21.41
CA ALA A 22 12.17 -12.49 -20.81
C ALA A 22 12.04 -12.01 -19.35
N LEU A 23 10.82 -11.87 -18.83
CA LEU A 23 10.60 -11.58 -17.41
C LEU A 23 11.04 -12.77 -16.55
N LEU A 24 11.86 -12.49 -15.55
CA LEU A 24 12.31 -13.49 -14.58
C LEU A 24 11.57 -13.30 -13.25
N PRO A 25 11.21 -14.39 -12.56
CA PRO A 25 10.68 -14.29 -11.20
C PRO A 25 11.75 -13.74 -10.25
N ASN A 26 11.34 -12.95 -9.26
CA ASN A 26 12.24 -12.48 -8.21
C ASN A 26 12.57 -13.64 -7.24
N GLY A 27 13.86 -13.79 -6.94
CA GLY A 27 14.40 -14.88 -6.13
C GLY A 27 14.03 -14.85 -4.64
N ILE A 28 13.47 -13.74 -4.14
CA ILE A 28 12.92 -13.59 -2.78
C ILE A 28 11.39 -13.62 -2.82
N ASN A 29 10.77 -12.79 -3.67
CA ASN A 29 9.31 -12.70 -3.81
C ASN A 29 8.86 -13.24 -5.18
N GLN A 30 8.44 -14.50 -5.24
CA GLN A 30 8.06 -15.14 -6.52
C GLN A 30 6.81 -14.53 -7.19
N GLN A 31 6.06 -13.67 -6.50
CA GLN A 31 4.94 -12.93 -7.10
C GLN A 31 5.41 -11.73 -7.93
N GLU A 32 6.64 -11.26 -7.68
CA GLU A 32 7.28 -10.20 -8.46
C GLU A 32 8.06 -10.80 -9.61
N GLN A 33 8.08 -10.05 -10.72
CA GLN A 33 8.89 -10.36 -11.87
C GLN A 33 9.63 -9.10 -12.32
N PHE A 34 10.82 -9.28 -12.86
CA PHE A 34 11.63 -8.19 -13.37
C PHE A 34 12.23 -8.54 -14.73
N LEU A 35 12.46 -7.54 -15.57
CA LEU A 35 13.07 -7.67 -16.88
C LEU A 35 14.56 -7.33 -16.76
N PRO A 36 15.47 -8.29 -16.98
CA PRO A 36 16.90 -8.01 -16.97
C PRO A 36 17.29 -6.94 -17.97
N ILE A 37 18.15 -5.99 -17.56
CA ILE A 37 18.55 -4.88 -18.42
C ILE A 37 19.29 -5.33 -19.70
N GLY A 38 20.05 -6.43 -19.65
CA GLY A 38 20.67 -7.03 -20.82
C GLY A 38 19.63 -7.59 -21.80
N SER A 39 18.62 -8.31 -21.29
CA SER A 39 17.47 -8.76 -22.07
C SER A 39 16.71 -7.60 -22.70
N LEU A 40 16.44 -6.53 -21.95
CA LEU A 40 15.80 -5.31 -22.44
C LEU A 40 16.60 -4.72 -23.61
N HIS A 41 17.92 -4.54 -23.47
CA HIS A 41 18.76 -3.97 -24.53
C HIS A 41 18.85 -4.86 -25.77
N SER A 42 18.89 -6.19 -25.59
CA SER A 42 18.92 -7.17 -26.68
C SER A 42 17.60 -7.19 -27.46
N ILE A 43 16.48 -7.20 -26.75
CA ILE A 43 15.13 -7.28 -27.34
C ILE A 43 14.74 -5.94 -27.97
N CYS A 44 14.91 -4.84 -27.25
CA CYS A 44 14.64 -3.47 -27.72
C CYS A 44 15.90 -2.83 -28.36
N ASN A 45 16.51 -3.55 -29.29
CA ASN A 45 17.57 -3.01 -30.15
C ASN A 45 16.99 -2.06 -31.22
N GLN A 46 17.84 -1.28 -31.88
CA GLN A 46 17.41 -0.22 -32.80
C GLN A 46 16.53 -0.73 -33.95
N THR A 47 16.84 -1.91 -34.50
CA THR A 47 16.04 -2.53 -35.57
C THR A 47 14.66 -2.92 -35.05
N ALA A 48 14.59 -3.61 -33.91
CA ALA A 48 13.32 -4.03 -33.32
C ALA A 48 12.43 -2.84 -32.94
N VAL A 49 13.03 -1.78 -32.39
CA VAL A 49 12.33 -0.52 -32.06
C VAL A 49 11.76 0.12 -33.32
N PHE A 50 12.56 0.26 -34.39
CA PHE A 50 12.09 0.83 -35.65
C PHE A 50 10.98 0.00 -36.30
N THR A 51 11.13 -1.33 -36.33
CA THR A 51 10.12 -2.23 -36.87
C THR A 51 8.80 -2.09 -36.12
N GLU A 52 8.82 -2.05 -34.79
CA GLU A 52 7.59 -1.92 -34.01
C GLU A 52 6.95 -0.54 -34.17
N LEU A 53 7.74 0.54 -34.15
CA LEU A 53 7.23 1.91 -34.34
C LEU A 53 6.62 2.13 -35.73
N SER A 54 7.17 1.48 -36.76
CA SER A 54 6.66 1.56 -38.14
C SER A 54 5.25 0.97 -38.31
N ARG A 55 4.73 0.28 -37.30
CA ARG A 55 3.35 -0.24 -37.28
C ARG A 55 2.32 0.81 -36.86
N TYR A 56 2.76 1.84 -36.13
CA TYR A 56 1.90 2.87 -35.54
C TYR A 56 2.11 4.25 -36.18
N PHE A 57 3.27 4.48 -36.80
CA PHE A 57 3.67 5.78 -37.33
C PHE A 57 4.17 5.67 -38.76
N ASP A 58 4.15 6.80 -39.49
CA ASP A 58 4.78 6.84 -40.82
C ASP A 58 6.31 6.66 -40.72
N LYS A 59 6.96 6.44 -41.87
CA LYS A 59 8.38 6.09 -41.92
C LYS A 59 9.30 7.17 -41.32
N GLU A 60 8.99 8.45 -41.52
CA GLU A 60 9.81 9.56 -41.00
C GLU A 60 9.60 9.71 -39.50
N GLN A 61 8.35 9.64 -39.04
CA GLN A 61 8.01 9.62 -37.62
C GLN A 61 8.64 8.43 -36.90
N ALA A 62 8.53 7.22 -37.45
CA ALA A 62 9.13 6.02 -36.86
C ALA A 62 10.66 6.15 -36.73
N LYS A 63 11.33 6.78 -37.70
CA LYS A 63 12.77 7.06 -37.65
C LYS A 63 13.13 8.08 -36.57
N GLN A 64 12.34 9.15 -36.44
CA GLN A 64 12.47 10.13 -35.37
C GLN A 64 12.30 9.48 -33.99
N TYR A 65 11.21 8.75 -33.77
CA TYR A 65 10.93 8.08 -32.49
C TYR A 65 11.97 7.00 -32.16
N THR A 66 12.49 6.29 -33.17
CA THR A 66 13.60 5.34 -32.96
C THR A 66 14.86 6.03 -32.45
N THR A 67 15.17 7.22 -32.99
CA THR A 67 16.33 8.02 -32.59
C THR A 67 16.20 8.52 -31.16
N TYR A 68 14.98 8.89 -30.77
CA TYR A 68 14.64 9.24 -29.39
C TYR A 68 14.80 8.05 -28.43
N VAL A 69 14.16 6.92 -28.73
CA VAL A 69 14.20 5.72 -27.89
C VAL A 69 15.62 5.17 -27.74
N CYS A 70 16.38 5.10 -28.84
CA CYS A 70 17.73 4.54 -28.87
C CYS A 70 18.85 5.57 -28.69
N ASN A 71 18.54 6.76 -28.18
CA ASN A 71 19.54 7.80 -27.93
C ASN A 71 20.64 7.29 -26.99
N ARG A 72 21.91 7.55 -27.34
CA ARG A 72 23.06 7.03 -26.59
C ARG A 72 23.29 7.69 -25.23
N ARG A 73 22.83 8.93 -25.05
CA ARG A 73 23.06 9.71 -23.82
C ARG A 73 21.81 9.82 -22.96
N LYS A 74 20.66 10.02 -23.58
CA LYS A 74 19.35 10.13 -22.91
C LYS A 74 18.34 9.20 -23.58
N PRO A 75 18.41 7.89 -23.35
CA PRO A 75 17.47 6.94 -23.93
C PRO A 75 16.08 7.05 -23.30
N ALA A 76 15.07 6.63 -24.05
CA ALA A 76 13.70 6.41 -23.57
C ALA A 76 13.30 4.94 -23.80
N LYS A 77 14.25 4.02 -23.60
CA LYS A 77 14.12 2.60 -23.93
C LYS A 77 13.31 1.85 -22.89
N LYS A 78 13.48 2.11 -21.60
CA LYS A 78 12.62 1.59 -20.53
C LYS A 78 11.19 2.09 -20.72
N ILE A 79 11.00 3.37 -21.03
CA ILE A 79 9.67 3.93 -21.36
C ILE A 79 9.04 3.18 -22.53
N PHE A 80 9.75 3.05 -23.65
CA PHE A 80 9.29 2.28 -24.81
C PHE A 80 8.94 0.83 -24.45
N THR A 81 9.75 0.16 -23.63
CA THR A 81 9.49 -1.21 -23.17
C THR A 81 8.21 -1.30 -22.33
N ILE A 82 7.97 -0.35 -21.42
CA ILE A 82 6.72 -0.29 -20.64
C ILE A 82 5.53 -0.13 -21.59
N LEU A 83 5.61 0.80 -22.55
CA LEU A 83 4.57 1.02 -23.56
C LEU A 83 4.30 -0.22 -24.42
N ALA A 84 5.34 -0.98 -24.76
CA ALA A 84 5.22 -2.24 -25.48
C ALA A 84 4.48 -3.30 -24.64
N LEU A 85 4.82 -3.45 -23.36
CA LEU A 85 4.18 -4.41 -22.45
C LEU A 85 2.69 -4.13 -22.23
N ILE A 86 2.30 -2.85 -22.24
CA ILE A 86 0.89 -2.44 -22.07
C ILE A 86 0.15 -2.28 -23.41
N ASN A 87 0.78 -2.59 -24.55
CA ASN A 87 0.22 -2.42 -25.90
C ASN A 87 -0.24 -0.98 -26.21
N ARG A 88 0.54 0.03 -25.81
CA ARG A 88 0.25 1.45 -26.05
C ARG A 88 1.44 2.19 -26.67
N ILE A 89 2.07 1.60 -27.69
CA ILE A 89 3.25 2.15 -28.38
C ILE A 89 3.00 3.56 -28.94
N GLU A 90 1.78 3.85 -29.36
CA GLU A 90 1.40 5.16 -29.90
C GLU A 90 1.59 6.31 -28.90
N LEU A 91 1.69 6.01 -27.60
CA LEU A 91 1.93 7.03 -26.56
C LEU A 91 3.39 7.52 -26.52
N ILE A 92 4.32 6.89 -27.25
CA ILE A 92 5.73 7.30 -27.25
C ILE A 92 5.91 8.77 -27.67
N GLN A 93 5.05 9.25 -28.56
CA GLN A 93 5.03 10.65 -28.99
C GLN A 93 4.81 11.58 -27.79
N VAL A 94 3.86 11.26 -26.91
CA VAL A 94 3.52 12.10 -25.76
C VAL A 94 4.69 12.18 -24.78
N PHE A 95 5.42 11.08 -24.57
CA PHE A 95 6.64 11.08 -23.76
C PHE A 95 7.74 11.94 -24.38
N GLN A 96 7.93 11.86 -25.71
CA GLN A 96 8.91 12.69 -26.39
C GLN A 96 8.55 14.18 -26.33
N ASP A 97 7.31 14.54 -26.62
CA ASP A 97 6.82 15.92 -26.64
C ASP A 97 6.88 16.55 -25.25
N SER A 98 6.61 15.77 -24.20
CA SER A 98 6.76 16.18 -22.79
C SER A 98 8.21 16.07 -22.27
N GLY A 99 9.14 15.58 -23.07
CA GLY A 99 10.57 15.52 -22.75
C GLY A 99 10.96 14.52 -21.65
N PHE A 100 10.29 13.37 -21.56
CA PHE A 100 10.54 12.34 -20.51
C PHE A 100 11.46 11.21 -20.96
N PHE A 101 12.55 10.99 -20.25
CA PHE A 101 13.53 9.94 -20.55
C PHE A 101 13.55 8.84 -19.48
N ASP A 102 14.32 7.78 -19.71
CA ASP A 102 14.44 6.67 -18.76
C ASP A 102 14.96 7.10 -17.37
N GLU A 103 15.69 8.22 -17.31
CA GLU A 103 16.19 8.86 -16.08
C GLU A 103 15.09 9.51 -15.23
N ASP A 104 13.94 9.83 -15.85
CA ASP A 104 12.79 10.43 -15.17
C ASP A 104 11.87 9.36 -14.53
N LEU A 105 12.13 8.07 -14.78
CA LEU A 105 11.45 6.97 -14.11
C LEU A 105 12.00 6.77 -12.68
N PRO A 106 11.17 6.32 -11.72
CA PRO A 106 9.74 6.05 -11.86
C PRO A 106 8.89 7.32 -11.94
N LEU A 107 7.69 7.23 -12.52
CA LEU A 107 6.69 8.29 -12.52
C LEU A 107 5.59 8.01 -11.49
N THR A 108 5.02 9.07 -10.92
CA THR A 108 3.89 8.99 -9.99
C THR A 108 2.56 9.18 -10.71
N LYS A 109 1.57 8.32 -10.41
CA LYS A 109 0.22 8.46 -10.94
C LYS A 109 -0.56 9.59 -10.23
N ASN A 110 -1.24 10.43 -10.99
CA ASN A 110 -2.31 11.28 -10.50
C ASN A 110 -3.63 10.83 -11.13
N ILE A 111 -4.43 10.09 -10.37
CA ILE A 111 -5.68 9.49 -10.85
C ILE A 111 -6.75 10.56 -11.08
N GLU A 112 -6.77 11.63 -10.28
CA GLU A 112 -7.80 12.68 -10.34
C GLU A 112 -7.82 13.39 -11.70
N VAL A 113 -6.63 13.70 -12.23
CA VAL A 113 -6.48 14.34 -13.54
C VAL A 113 -6.08 13.36 -14.65
N SER A 114 -5.96 12.08 -14.33
CA SER A 114 -5.59 11.03 -15.28
C SER A 114 -4.22 11.26 -15.97
N GLU A 115 -3.20 11.58 -15.17
CA GLU A 115 -1.83 11.87 -15.63
C GLU A 115 -0.78 11.02 -14.91
N MET A 116 0.38 10.84 -15.55
CA MET A 116 1.64 10.48 -14.88
C MET A 116 2.48 11.74 -14.70
N ARG A 117 3.18 11.87 -13.56
CA ARG A 117 4.00 13.03 -13.21
C ARG A 117 5.40 12.63 -12.78
N SER A 118 6.34 13.56 -12.92
CA SER A 118 7.67 13.42 -12.33
C SER A 118 7.58 13.20 -10.83
N CYS A 119 8.50 12.39 -10.29
CA CYS A 119 8.64 12.22 -8.84
C CYS A 119 9.47 13.35 -8.20
N CYS A 120 10.16 14.16 -9.00
CA CYS A 120 10.93 15.29 -8.48
C CYS A 120 9.98 16.43 -8.06
N PRO A 121 10.00 16.90 -6.79
CA PRO A 121 9.07 17.93 -6.32
C PRO A 121 9.13 19.26 -7.11
N ASP A 122 10.32 19.59 -7.61
CA ASP A 122 10.56 20.82 -8.38
C ASP A 122 10.19 20.66 -9.87
N ASP A 123 9.87 19.45 -10.32
CA ASP A 123 9.54 19.14 -11.71
C ASP A 123 8.03 19.02 -11.91
N GLN A 124 7.47 20.00 -12.61
CA GLN A 124 6.03 20.09 -12.88
C GLN A 124 5.60 19.36 -14.16
N ARG A 125 6.51 18.65 -14.85
CA ARG A 125 6.17 17.93 -16.08
C ARG A 125 5.14 16.83 -15.78
N SER A 126 4.16 16.70 -16.67
CA SER A 126 3.14 15.65 -16.64
C SER A 126 2.85 15.08 -18.03
N ILE A 127 2.24 13.89 -18.05
CA ILE A 127 1.87 13.18 -19.27
C ILE A 127 0.41 12.71 -19.15
N PRO A 128 -0.50 13.24 -19.98
CA PRO A 128 -1.87 12.72 -20.06
C PRO A 128 -1.89 11.43 -20.91
N LEU A 129 -1.90 10.27 -20.25
CA LEU A 129 -1.92 8.96 -20.94
C LEU A 129 -3.30 8.58 -21.52
N THR A 130 -4.34 9.36 -21.19
CA THR A 130 -5.71 9.17 -21.70
C THR A 130 -6.35 10.52 -22.02
N ARG A 131 -7.16 10.56 -23.08
CA ARG A 131 -8.02 11.71 -23.41
C ARG A 131 -9.37 11.64 -22.70
N SER A 132 -9.71 10.49 -22.11
CA SER A 132 -10.93 10.27 -21.35
C SER A 132 -10.60 10.05 -19.87
N PRO A 133 -11.02 10.95 -18.97
CA PRO A 133 -10.81 10.81 -17.51
C PRO A 133 -11.40 9.52 -16.91
N GLN A 134 -12.32 8.87 -17.64
CA GLN A 134 -12.97 7.63 -17.20
C GLN A 134 -12.13 6.38 -17.53
N ASN A 135 -11.07 6.51 -18.35
CA ASN A 135 -10.21 5.41 -18.77
C ASN A 135 -8.82 5.47 -18.09
N VAL A 136 -8.80 5.23 -16.78
CA VAL A 136 -7.57 5.19 -15.96
C VAL A 136 -6.78 3.88 -16.09
N LYS A 137 -7.25 2.94 -16.92
CA LYS A 137 -6.64 1.61 -17.08
C LYS A 137 -5.17 1.70 -17.48
N THR A 138 -4.87 2.49 -18.51
CA THR A 138 -3.48 2.64 -19.00
C THR A 138 -2.56 3.28 -17.98
N ILE A 139 -3.05 4.20 -17.16
CA ILE A 139 -2.27 4.81 -16.07
C ILE A 139 -1.92 3.75 -15.03
N ARG A 140 -2.90 2.92 -14.65
CA ARG A 140 -2.68 1.81 -13.71
C ARG A 140 -1.69 0.80 -14.28
N GLU A 141 -1.86 0.40 -15.54
CA GLU A 141 -0.98 -0.56 -16.20
C GLU A 141 0.45 -0.02 -16.34
N PHE A 142 0.64 1.24 -16.74
CA PHE A 142 1.95 1.87 -16.79
C PHE A 142 2.59 1.92 -15.40
N ASN A 143 1.84 2.40 -14.40
CA ASN A 143 2.33 2.50 -13.02
C ASN A 143 2.72 1.15 -12.43
N LEU A 144 2.06 0.06 -12.81
CA LEU A 144 2.41 -1.29 -12.36
C LEU A 144 3.60 -1.85 -13.14
N LYS A 145 3.60 -1.70 -14.47
CA LYS A 145 4.64 -2.26 -15.35
C LYS A 145 5.96 -1.51 -15.26
N GLN A 146 6.00 -0.25 -14.84
CA GLN A 146 7.27 0.46 -14.69
C GLN A 146 8.22 -0.24 -13.71
N TRP A 147 7.71 -0.88 -12.66
CA TRP A 147 8.54 -1.51 -11.63
C TRP A 147 9.25 -2.77 -12.11
N CYS A 148 8.66 -3.52 -13.04
CA CYS A 148 9.33 -4.68 -13.63
C CYS A 148 10.33 -4.31 -14.72
N VAL A 149 10.36 -3.06 -15.19
CA VAL A 149 11.27 -2.58 -16.26
C VAL A 149 12.34 -1.63 -15.70
N HIS A 150 11.97 -0.74 -14.79
CA HIS A 150 12.86 0.19 -14.08
C HIS A 150 13.48 -0.51 -12.87
N VAL A 151 14.25 -1.56 -13.16
CA VAL A 151 14.94 -2.39 -12.17
C VAL A 151 16.27 -1.72 -11.80
N PRO A 152 16.63 -1.62 -10.50
CA PRO A 152 17.90 -1.05 -10.06
C PRO A 152 19.12 -1.80 -10.61
N SER A 153 20.23 -1.10 -10.81
CA SER A 153 21.53 -1.69 -11.12
C SER A 153 22.58 -1.12 -10.17
N PHE A 154 23.53 -1.97 -9.75
CA PHE A 154 24.51 -1.64 -8.72
C PHE A 154 25.92 -1.57 -9.28
N GLU A 155 26.56 -0.43 -9.10
CA GLU A 155 27.97 -0.22 -9.41
C GLU A 155 28.79 -0.11 -8.12
N ARG A 156 30.06 -0.49 -8.18
CA ARG A 156 30.97 -0.39 -7.04
C ARG A 156 31.21 1.10 -6.72
N CYS A 157 30.69 1.56 -5.58
CA CYS A 157 30.82 2.96 -5.17
C CYS A 157 31.98 3.15 -4.20
N PHE A 158 33.13 3.63 -4.70
CA PHE A 158 34.24 4.03 -3.83
C PHE A 158 34.07 5.46 -3.26
N ASP A 159 33.38 6.36 -3.98
CA ASP A 159 33.44 7.81 -3.69
C ASP A 159 32.08 8.53 -3.51
N ARG A 160 30.92 7.85 -3.65
CA ARG A 160 29.61 8.53 -3.64
C ARG A 160 29.01 8.66 -2.23
N SER A 161 28.22 9.71 -1.99
CA SER A 161 27.54 9.94 -0.72
C SER A 161 26.37 8.94 -0.55
N TYR A 162 26.05 8.55 0.68
CA TYR A 162 24.97 7.57 0.95
C TYR A 162 23.58 8.12 0.56
N GLU A 163 23.44 9.43 0.57
CA GLU A 163 22.22 10.16 0.24
C GLU A 163 21.84 10.01 -1.25
N ASP A 164 22.75 9.48 -2.09
CA ASP A 164 22.55 9.36 -3.54
C ASP A 164 21.84 8.06 -3.99
N PHE A 165 21.52 7.11 -3.09
CA PHE A 165 20.88 5.85 -3.49
C PHE A 165 19.70 5.46 -2.60
N VAL A 166 18.69 6.33 -2.60
CA VAL A 166 17.35 6.06 -2.11
C VAL A 166 16.54 5.43 -3.24
N LEU A 167 16.09 4.19 -3.04
CA LEU A 167 15.18 3.47 -3.93
C LEU A 167 13.74 3.63 -3.45
N ASP A 168 12.80 3.62 -4.42
CA ASP A 168 11.38 3.54 -4.07
C ASP A 168 11.06 2.18 -3.42
N SER A 169 10.12 2.20 -2.49
CA SER A 169 9.55 0.99 -1.88
C SER A 169 8.90 -0.01 -2.85
N ASP A 170 8.44 0.43 -4.01
CA ASP A 170 7.89 -0.44 -5.06
C ASP A 170 8.99 -0.95 -6.02
N ALA A 171 10.24 -0.52 -5.85
CA ALA A 171 11.34 -0.98 -6.69
C ALA A 171 11.51 -2.49 -6.55
N ILE A 172 11.36 -3.21 -7.67
CA ILE A 172 11.62 -4.65 -7.72
C ILE A 172 13.13 -4.85 -7.85
N MET A 173 13.70 -5.51 -6.87
CA MET A 173 15.14 -5.79 -6.85
C MET A 173 15.50 -6.93 -7.81
N PRO A 174 16.69 -6.91 -8.44
CA PRO A 174 17.11 -7.94 -9.39
C PRO A 174 17.65 -9.20 -8.70
N TRP A 175 16.91 -9.77 -7.75
CA TRP A 175 17.31 -11.00 -7.06
C TRP A 175 17.10 -12.20 -7.97
N GLU A 176 18.18 -12.91 -8.29
CA GLU A 176 18.11 -14.19 -9.01
C GLU A 176 17.75 -15.33 -8.05
N SER A 177 18.28 -15.29 -6.83
CA SER A 177 17.96 -16.24 -5.77
C SER A 177 18.28 -15.68 -4.39
N ALA A 178 17.68 -16.28 -3.36
CA ALA A 178 18.05 -16.04 -1.98
C ALA A 178 18.23 -17.35 -1.20
N GLY A 179 19.20 -17.35 -0.30
CA GLY A 179 19.50 -18.47 0.58
C GLY A 179 18.41 -18.64 1.63
N GLN A 180 18.14 -19.89 2.01
CA GLN A 180 17.12 -20.25 3.00
C GLN A 180 17.53 -19.85 4.43
N SER A 181 18.84 -19.71 4.69
CA SER A 181 19.36 -19.33 6.00
C SER A 181 19.38 -17.81 6.16
N ILE A 182 18.55 -17.32 7.07
CA ILE A 182 18.54 -15.93 7.53
C ILE A 182 19.15 -15.89 8.92
N VAL A 183 20.18 -15.07 9.11
CA VAL A 183 20.83 -14.86 10.41
C VAL A 183 20.30 -13.56 11.01
N THR A 184 19.62 -13.63 12.14
CA THR A 184 19.07 -12.46 12.82
C THR A 184 20.08 -11.85 13.79
N GLY A 185 20.09 -10.52 13.87
CA GLY A 185 20.83 -9.74 14.86
C GLY A 185 19.91 -8.75 15.56
N GLY A 186 20.43 -8.01 16.54
CA GLY A 186 19.61 -7.12 17.38
C GLY A 186 18.88 -5.98 16.62
N TYR A 187 19.30 -5.64 15.41
CA TYR A 187 18.78 -4.50 14.65
C TYR A 187 18.34 -4.86 13.22
N GLY A 188 18.36 -6.15 12.86
CA GLY A 188 18.13 -6.58 11.48
C GLY A 188 18.48 -8.04 11.25
N TYR A 189 18.67 -8.40 9.99
CA TYR A 189 19.07 -9.74 9.60
C TYR A 189 20.04 -9.72 8.42
N VAL A 190 20.77 -10.81 8.24
CA VAL A 190 21.66 -11.04 7.11
C VAL A 190 21.17 -12.27 6.35
N GLN A 191 21.07 -12.14 5.02
CA GLN A 191 20.71 -13.22 4.13
C GLN A 191 21.70 -13.32 2.97
N LYS A 192 21.99 -14.54 2.53
CA LYS A 192 22.74 -14.77 1.30
C LYS A 192 21.84 -14.50 0.09
N VAL A 193 22.28 -13.69 -0.86
CA VAL A 193 21.52 -13.37 -2.08
C VAL A 193 22.39 -13.51 -3.32
N LYS A 194 21.76 -13.80 -4.45
CA LYS A 194 22.35 -13.70 -5.78
C LYS A 194 21.67 -12.57 -6.54
N ILE A 195 22.46 -11.63 -7.04
CA ILE A 195 22.00 -10.52 -7.86
C ILE A 195 22.13 -10.95 -9.33
N HIS A 196 21.15 -10.64 -10.16
CA HIS A 196 21.21 -10.94 -11.58
C HIS A 196 22.41 -10.21 -12.21
N LYS A 197 23.26 -10.94 -12.94
CA LYS A 197 24.53 -10.45 -13.53
C LYS A 197 24.42 -9.15 -14.33
N ASP A 198 23.33 -8.96 -15.07
CA ASP A 198 23.12 -7.75 -15.88
C ASP A 198 22.88 -6.49 -15.02
N HIS A 199 22.62 -6.65 -13.72
CA HIS A 199 22.30 -5.57 -12.79
C HIS A 199 23.43 -5.26 -11.80
N HIS A 200 24.64 -5.76 -12.01
CA HIS A 200 25.80 -5.32 -11.23
C HIS A 200 27.12 -5.39 -11.97
N SER A 201 28.11 -4.63 -11.51
CA SER A 201 29.49 -4.63 -12.04
C SER A 201 30.55 -5.03 -10.99
N PHE A 202 30.18 -5.91 -10.06
CA PHE A 202 31.04 -6.39 -8.98
C PHE A 202 32.02 -7.48 -9.43
N TYR A 203 33.22 -7.09 -9.89
CA TYR A 203 34.30 -7.99 -10.31
C TYR A 203 35.53 -7.91 -9.38
N VAL A 204 36.22 -9.03 -9.15
CA VAL A 204 37.53 -9.08 -8.46
C VAL A 204 38.63 -9.29 -9.49
N ARG A 205 39.67 -8.47 -9.45
CA ARG A 205 40.91 -8.75 -10.18
C ARG A 205 41.72 -9.79 -9.41
N GLN A 206 41.83 -11.00 -9.95
CA GLN A 206 42.81 -11.98 -9.50
C GLN A 206 44.04 -11.91 -10.40
N ALA A 207 45.23 -11.77 -9.79
CA ALA A 207 46.50 -11.57 -10.49
C ALA A 207 46.78 -12.65 -11.56
N ASP A 208 46.28 -13.87 -11.37
CA ASP A 208 46.61 -15.03 -12.20
C ASP A 208 45.44 -15.55 -13.07
N PHE A 209 44.21 -15.05 -12.88
CA PHE A 209 42.99 -15.63 -13.50
C PHE A 209 42.05 -14.62 -14.17
N GLY A 210 42.44 -13.33 -14.24
CA GLY A 210 41.60 -12.28 -14.80
C GLY A 210 40.52 -11.78 -13.83
N GLU A 211 39.51 -11.08 -14.37
CA GLU A 211 38.39 -10.56 -13.58
C GLU A 211 37.37 -11.69 -13.30
N VAL A 212 37.19 -12.05 -12.03
CA VAL A 212 36.21 -13.03 -11.58
C VAL A 212 34.99 -12.31 -10.99
N GLU A 213 33.81 -12.59 -11.54
CA GLU A 213 32.54 -12.04 -11.08
C GLU A 213 32.15 -12.59 -9.71
N HIS A 214 31.74 -11.71 -8.79
CA HIS A 214 31.11 -12.14 -7.55
C HIS A 214 29.73 -12.74 -7.84
N LYS A 215 29.55 -14.02 -7.52
CA LYS A 215 28.30 -14.74 -7.81
C LYS A 215 27.27 -14.66 -6.69
N GLU A 216 27.69 -14.32 -5.47
CA GLU A 216 26.85 -14.41 -4.28
C GLU A 216 27.28 -13.33 -3.28
N PHE A 217 26.30 -12.77 -2.57
CA PHE A 217 26.48 -11.62 -1.68
C PHE A 217 25.79 -11.85 -0.34
N ALA A 218 26.28 -11.18 0.70
CA ALA A 218 25.58 -11.07 1.97
C ALA A 218 24.79 -9.76 1.98
N LEU A 219 23.46 -9.85 2.03
CA LEU A 219 22.56 -8.71 2.18
C LEU A 219 22.22 -8.55 3.66
N LYS A 220 22.65 -7.44 4.26
CA LYS A 220 22.25 -7.05 5.61
C LYS A 220 21.08 -6.07 5.54
N THR A 221 19.92 -6.49 6.02
CA THR A 221 18.70 -5.68 6.07
C THR A 221 18.48 -5.20 7.49
N MET A 222 18.33 -3.89 7.67
CA MET A 222 17.98 -3.29 8.96
C MET A 222 16.47 -3.16 9.05
N LEU A 223 15.87 -3.60 10.16
CA LEU A 223 14.41 -3.52 10.34
C LEU A 223 14.01 -2.11 10.81
N PRO A 224 12.90 -1.55 10.29
CA PRO A 224 12.44 -0.20 10.63
C PRO A 224 11.82 -0.18 12.03
N ALA A 225 12.66 -0.18 13.07
CA ALA A 225 12.19 -0.29 14.44
C ALA A 225 12.28 1.01 15.26
N LYS A 226 13.11 2.01 14.85
CA LYS A 226 13.26 3.35 15.48
C LYS A 226 14.21 4.25 14.67
N GLU A 227 14.16 5.57 14.88
CA GLU A 227 15.21 6.53 14.43
C GLU A 227 16.63 6.07 14.81
N ILE A 228 16.77 5.45 15.98
CA ILE A 228 18.01 4.85 16.49
C ILE A 228 18.62 3.86 15.48
N THR A 229 17.81 3.09 14.76
CA THR A 229 18.30 2.11 13.77
C THR A 229 18.93 2.78 12.54
N ARG A 230 18.42 3.95 12.13
CA ARG A 230 19.02 4.74 11.03
C ARG A 230 20.41 5.25 11.42
N ASP A 231 20.58 5.70 12.67
CA ASP A 231 21.88 6.18 13.15
C ASP A 231 22.90 5.04 13.28
N VAL A 232 22.48 3.87 13.77
CA VAL A 232 23.33 2.66 13.81
C VAL A 232 23.78 2.26 12.40
N PHE A 233 22.87 2.29 11.42
CA PHE A 233 23.20 1.99 10.03
C PHE A 233 24.20 3.00 9.44
N LYS A 234 23.99 4.30 9.66
CA LYS A 234 24.93 5.35 9.24
C LYS A 234 26.32 5.16 9.86
N GLN A 235 26.39 4.82 11.15
CA GLN A 235 27.66 4.56 11.83
C GLN A 235 28.43 3.38 11.21
N GLU A 236 27.73 2.27 10.92
CA GLU A 236 28.32 1.10 10.28
C GLU A 236 28.86 1.42 8.87
N LEU A 237 28.11 2.18 8.07
CA LEU A 237 28.57 2.64 6.75
C LEU A 237 29.80 3.55 6.84
N ILE A 238 29.83 4.46 7.81
CA ILE A 238 31.00 5.33 8.04
C ILE A 238 32.24 4.48 8.40
N ALA A 239 32.07 3.40 9.17
CA ALA A 239 33.15 2.49 9.49
C ALA A 239 33.71 1.80 8.24
N PHE A 240 32.85 1.25 7.38
CA PHE A 240 33.27 0.62 6.12
C PHE A 240 34.02 1.58 5.19
N ARG A 241 33.68 2.87 5.18
CA ARG A 241 34.37 3.89 4.37
C ARG A 241 35.76 4.25 4.90
N LYS A 242 35.95 4.22 6.22
CA LYS A 242 37.23 4.56 6.85
C LYS A 242 38.24 3.42 6.77
N VAL A 243 37.75 2.19 6.67
CA VAL A 243 38.57 0.98 6.65
C VAL A 243 39.01 0.69 5.22
N ARG A 244 40.31 0.50 5.00
CA ARG A 244 40.82 0.06 3.68
C ARG A 244 40.44 -1.40 3.46
N PRO A 245 39.86 -1.75 2.30
CA PRO A 245 39.63 -3.14 1.93
C PRO A 245 40.94 -3.94 1.98
N GLY A 246 40.86 -5.20 2.40
CA GLY A 246 42.01 -6.09 2.49
C GLY A 246 41.57 -7.55 2.50
N PRO A 247 42.49 -8.50 2.28
CA PRO A 247 42.16 -9.93 2.12
C PRO A 247 41.51 -10.56 3.36
N ASN A 248 41.62 -9.92 4.52
CA ASN A 248 41.08 -10.38 5.80
C ASN A 248 39.93 -9.51 6.33
N LEU A 249 39.38 -8.61 5.52
CA LEU A 249 38.28 -7.72 5.89
C LEU A 249 37.13 -7.88 4.91
N VAL A 250 35.90 -7.90 5.43
CA VAL A 250 34.70 -7.92 4.60
C VAL A 250 34.60 -6.62 3.83
N GLU A 251 34.31 -6.72 2.54
CA GLU A 251 34.13 -5.57 1.67
C GLU A 251 32.66 -5.19 1.55
N LEU A 252 32.37 -3.89 1.70
CA LEU A 252 31.09 -3.31 1.33
C LEU A 252 31.10 -2.97 -0.16
N VAL A 253 30.29 -3.69 -0.95
CA VAL A 253 30.21 -3.48 -2.42
C VAL A 253 29.14 -2.46 -2.82
N SER A 254 28.07 -2.35 -2.03
CA SER A 254 26.97 -1.40 -2.25
C SER A 254 26.14 -1.24 -0.97
N ALA A 255 25.52 -0.08 -0.81
CA ALA A 255 24.53 0.22 0.22
C ALA A 255 23.45 1.10 -0.39
N PHE A 256 22.20 0.85 -0.03
CA PHE A 256 21.04 1.58 -0.51
C PHE A 256 20.01 1.71 0.61
N ASP A 257 19.21 2.76 0.54
CA ASP A 257 18.00 2.88 1.35
C ASP A 257 16.79 2.56 0.48
N ILE A 258 15.79 1.89 1.06
CA ILE A 258 14.49 1.75 0.42
C ILE A 258 13.55 2.69 1.18
N SER A 259 13.54 3.95 0.75
CA SER A 259 12.77 5.01 1.40
C SER A 259 12.04 5.86 0.35
N GLY A 260 11.02 5.26 -0.27
CA GLY A 260 10.13 5.97 -1.21
C GLY A 260 8.78 6.41 -0.64
N LYS A 261 8.42 5.98 0.59
CA LYS A 261 7.02 6.01 1.03
C LYS A 261 6.71 6.46 2.45
N ASP A 262 7.69 6.85 3.26
CA ASP A 262 7.40 7.18 4.67
C ASP A 262 6.53 8.43 4.83
N SER A 263 6.64 9.45 3.99
CA SER A 263 5.78 10.63 4.11
C SER A 263 4.40 10.47 3.47
N CYS A 264 4.31 9.75 2.34
CA CYS A 264 3.06 9.63 1.59
C CYS A 264 2.18 8.47 2.07
N ARG A 265 2.71 7.25 2.31
CA ARG A 265 1.87 6.12 2.77
C ARG A 265 1.47 6.21 4.23
N GLN A 266 2.32 6.72 5.13
CA GLN A 266 1.89 6.93 6.51
C GLN A 266 0.80 7.99 6.56
N LYS A 267 0.96 9.09 5.82
CA LYS A 267 -0.07 10.11 5.68
C LYS A 267 -1.33 9.56 5.02
N ASP A 268 -1.23 8.82 3.93
CA ASP A 268 -2.37 8.22 3.22
C ASP A 268 -3.07 7.16 4.06
N PHE A 269 -2.33 6.35 4.82
CA PHE A 269 -2.88 5.36 5.73
C PHE A 269 -3.55 6.02 6.93
N VAL A 270 -2.91 7.03 7.54
CA VAL A 270 -3.52 7.83 8.61
C VAL A 270 -4.74 8.60 8.10
N GLN A 271 -4.67 9.17 6.90
CA GLN A 271 -5.80 9.81 6.22
C GLN A 271 -6.90 8.80 5.92
N TRP A 272 -6.55 7.58 5.51
CA TRP A 272 -7.50 6.50 5.28
C TRP A 272 -8.18 6.09 6.58
N ILE A 273 -7.43 5.81 7.65
CA ILE A 273 -7.96 5.51 9.00
C ILE A 273 -8.88 6.64 9.46
N THR A 274 -8.43 7.90 9.32
CA THR A 274 -9.22 9.10 9.68
C THR A 274 -10.51 9.18 8.87
N ALA A 275 -10.44 8.92 7.57
CA ALA A 275 -11.60 8.88 6.69
C ALA A 275 -12.56 7.73 7.04
N GLN A 276 -12.05 6.56 7.44
CA GLN A 276 -12.87 5.45 7.92
C GLN A 276 -13.56 5.79 9.24
N CYS A 277 -12.83 6.35 10.22
CA CYS A 277 -13.41 6.80 11.49
C CYS A 277 -14.52 7.83 11.25
N ARG A 278 -14.27 8.82 10.37
CA ARG A 278 -15.28 9.80 9.98
C ARG A 278 -16.50 9.14 9.33
N GLY A 279 -16.30 8.22 8.38
CA GLY A 279 -17.39 7.50 7.72
C GLY A 279 -18.23 6.66 8.69
N LEU A 280 -17.61 6.03 9.69
CA LEU A 280 -18.32 5.30 10.75
C LEU A 280 -19.14 6.24 11.64
N VAL A 281 -18.62 7.43 11.97
CA VAL A 281 -19.37 8.46 12.71
C VAL A 281 -20.57 8.96 11.89
N GLU A 282 -20.38 9.25 10.60
CA GLU A 282 -21.44 9.69 9.70
C GLU A 282 -22.52 8.61 9.52
N ALA A 283 -22.12 7.35 9.35
CA ALA A 283 -23.03 6.21 9.26
C ALA A 283 -23.84 6.02 10.56
N LEU A 284 -23.19 6.11 11.73
CA LEU A 284 -23.88 6.03 13.00
C LEU A 284 -24.83 7.22 13.21
N GLY A 285 -24.42 8.42 12.77
CA GLY A 285 -25.27 9.62 12.74
C GLY A 285 -26.53 9.43 11.91
N ALA A 286 -26.43 8.79 10.74
CA ALA A 286 -27.57 8.46 9.89
C ALA A 286 -28.53 7.47 10.58
N ILE A 287 -28.01 6.46 11.29
CA ILE A 287 -28.82 5.53 12.09
C ILE A 287 -29.52 6.28 13.23
N HIS A 288 -28.83 7.24 13.86
CA HIS A 288 -29.33 8.00 14.99
C HIS A 288 -30.36 9.07 14.63
N GLN A 289 -30.49 9.44 13.35
CA GLN A 289 -31.30 10.55 12.86
C GLN A 289 -32.22 10.11 11.71
N VAL A 290 -33.05 9.09 11.94
CA VAL A 290 -33.97 8.58 10.90
C VAL A 290 -35.24 9.42 10.82
N ASN A 291 -35.34 10.30 9.82
CA ASN A 291 -36.62 10.91 9.46
C ASN A 291 -37.47 9.88 8.69
N ILE A 292 -38.25 9.06 9.41
CA ILE A 292 -39.26 8.20 8.78
C ILE A 292 -40.47 9.09 8.48
N ALA A 293 -40.75 9.34 7.20
CA ALA A 293 -42.03 9.92 6.80
C ALA A 293 -43.16 8.96 7.25
N PRO A 294 -44.24 9.45 7.89
CA PRO A 294 -45.30 8.57 8.35
C PRO A 294 -45.90 7.81 7.16
N ARG A 295 -46.08 6.49 7.31
CA ARG A 295 -46.86 5.69 6.36
C ARG A 295 -48.28 6.26 6.33
N SER A 296 -48.77 6.51 5.13
CA SER A 296 -50.00 7.22 4.81
C SER A 296 -51.29 6.43 5.09
N ASP A 297 -51.40 5.74 6.22
CA ASP A 297 -52.59 4.93 6.53
C ASP A 297 -53.14 5.08 7.96
N GLU A 298 -52.59 5.97 8.81
CA GLU A 298 -53.23 6.30 10.09
C GLU A 298 -53.41 7.81 10.26
N GLY A 299 -54.66 8.19 10.49
CA GLY A 299 -55.17 9.55 10.42
C GLY A 299 -54.44 10.57 11.29
N ALA A 300 -54.25 11.73 10.69
CA ALA A 300 -54.04 13.06 11.27
C ALA A 300 -53.65 13.16 12.76
N SER A 301 -52.37 13.40 13.01
CA SER A 301 -51.97 14.48 13.93
C SER A 301 -50.70 15.16 13.43
N SER A 302 -50.77 16.48 13.33
CA SER A 302 -49.70 17.38 12.90
C SER A 302 -48.49 17.28 13.83
N GLY A 303 -47.42 16.67 13.34
CA GLY A 303 -46.12 16.62 14.01
C GLY A 303 -45.14 15.77 13.21
N GLN A 304 -44.07 16.37 12.71
CA GLN A 304 -42.92 15.63 12.17
C GLN A 304 -42.36 14.72 13.29
N ALA A 305 -42.78 13.45 13.33
CA ALA A 305 -42.24 12.48 14.27
C ALA A 305 -40.79 12.16 13.86
N ARG A 306 -39.83 12.81 14.52
CA ARG A 306 -38.41 12.48 14.37
C ARG A 306 -38.19 11.12 15.04
N ASN A 307 -37.98 10.07 14.23
CA ASN A 307 -37.65 8.77 14.76
C ASN A 307 -36.14 8.67 15.01
N PHE A 308 -35.75 8.23 16.21
CA PHE A 308 -34.34 8.07 16.58
C PHE A 308 -34.00 6.58 16.61
N GLY A 309 -32.97 6.18 15.87
CA GLY A 309 -32.44 4.81 15.89
C GLY A 309 -31.33 4.63 16.93
N ILE A 310 -31.24 3.44 17.51
CA ILE A 310 -30.12 2.98 18.35
C ILE A 310 -29.72 1.59 17.82
N HIS A 311 -28.45 1.40 17.48
CA HIS A 311 -27.93 0.16 16.86
C HIS A 311 -27.79 -0.99 17.87
N LEU A 312 -27.32 -0.68 19.09
CA LEU A 312 -27.17 -1.57 20.26
C LEU A 312 -26.10 -2.68 20.17
N ASP A 313 -25.56 -3.01 18.99
CA ASP A 313 -24.50 -4.01 18.84
C ASP A 313 -23.35 -3.56 17.91
N ILE A 314 -22.86 -2.34 18.14
CA ILE A 314 -21.66 -1.82 17.46
C ILE A 314 -20.44 -2.57 18.00
N LYS A 315 -19.75 -3.32 17.13
CA LYS A 315 -18.55 -4.12 17.45
C LYS A 315 -17.76 -4.42 16.17
N PRO A 316 -16.47 -4.82 16.24
CA PRO A 316 -15.67 -5.14 15.06
C PRO A 316 -16.28 -6.21 14.16
N ALA A 317 -16.93 -7.24 14.74
CA ALA A 317 -17.58 -8.30 13.94
C ALA A 317 -18.73 -7.78 13.07
N ASN A 318 -19.29 -6.61 13.41
CA ASN A 318 -20.38 -5.95 12.69
C ASN A 318 -19.87 -4.74 11.87
N ILE A 319 -18.55 -4.60 11.68
CA ILE A 319 -17.95 -3.66 10.74
C ILE A 319 -17.33 -4.47 9.61
N LEU A 320 -17.91 -4.35 8.42
CA LEU A 320 -17.46 -5.08 7.24
C LEU A 320 -16.47 -4.24 6.44
N TYR A 321 -15.44 -4.91 5.95
CA TYR A 321 -14.45 -4.32 5.05
C TYR A 321 -14.77 -4.66 3.59
N PHE A 322 -14.91 -3.63 2.75
CA PHE A 322 -15.13 -3.77 1.32
C PHE A 322 -13.87 -3.36 0.56
N CYS A 323 -13.23 -4.31 -0.13
CA CYS A 323 -12.01 -4.10 -0.92
C CYS A 323 -12.20 -3.27 -2.20
N GLN A 324 -13.37 -2.65 -2.41
CA GLN A 324 -13.65 -1.91 -3.64
C GLN A 324 -12.90 -0.58 -3.65
N GLU A 325 -11.89 -0.47 -4.52
CA GLU A 325 -11.20 0.79 -4.79
C GLU A 325 -12.20 1.80 -5.37
N THR A 326 -12.43 2.89 -4.64
CA THR A 326 -13.14 4.07 -5.16
C THR A 326 -12.15 5.23 -5.28
N ALA A 327 -12.50 6.26 -6.06
CA ALA A 327 -11.65 7.45 -6.23
C ALA A 327 -11.22 8.08 -4.88
N ASN A 328 -12.03 7.91 -3.82
CA ASN A 328 -11.78 8.48 -2.49
C ASN A 328 -11.22 7.47 -1.48
N HIS A 329 -11.26 6.16 -1.77
CA HIS A 329 -10.87 5.10 -0.83
C HIS A 329 -10.10 3.97 -1.56
N PRO A 330 -8.80 4.20 -1.85
CA PRO A 330 -7.96 3.24 -2.56
C PRO A 330 -7.59 1.99 -1.72
N LEU A 331 -7.78 2.05 -0.39
CA LEU A 331 -7.54 0.94 0.52
C LEU A 331 -8.86 0.29 1.02
N GLY A 332 -9.95 0.45 0.27
CA GLY A 332 -11.27 -0.08 0.64
C GLY A 332 -12.04 0.77 1.67
N VAL A 333 -13.23 0.31 2.06
CA VAL A 333 -14.17 1.05 2.91
C VAL A 333 -14.74 0.17 4.04
N LEU A 334 -14.80 0.71 5.26
CA LEU A 334 -15.48 0.13 6.42
C LEU A 334 -16.96 0.52 6.45
N LYS A 335 -17.84 -0.44 6.70
CA LYS A 335 -19.30 -0.21 6.77
C LYS A 335 -19.91 -0.92 7.98
N ILE A 336 -20.80 -0.22 8.69
CA ILE A 336 -21.60 -0.80 9.78
C ILE A 336 -22.61 -1.78 9.19
N ALA A 337 -22.75 -2.95 9.81
CA ALA A 337 -23.65 -4.02 9.44
C ALA A 337 -24.39 -4.57 10.68
N ASP A 338 -25.30 -5.51 10.42
CA ASP A 338 -26.12 -6.22 11.42
C ASP A 338 -27.06 -5.33 12.27
N PHE A 339 -28.19 -4.99 11.65
CA PHE A 339 -29.27 -4.22 12.27
C PHE A 339 -30.25 -5.08 13.09
N GLY A 340 -29.95 -6.36 13.35
CA GLY A 340 -30.87 -7.30 14.00
C GLY A 340 -31.31 -6.89 15.42
N LEU A 341 -30.53 -6.03 16.08
CA LEU A 341 -30.81 -5.49 17.40
C LEU A 341 -31.21 -4.00 17.39
N THR A 342 -31.29 -3.38 16.21
CA THR A 342 -31.58 -1.94 16.07
C THR A 342 -33.00 -1.62 16.53
N LYS A 343 -33.15 -0.51 17.28
CA LYS A 343 -34.45 -0.01 17.77
C LYS A 343 -34.71 1.41 17.30
N PHE A 344 -35.94 1.68 16.85
CA PHE A 344 -36.41 3.02 16.47
C PHE A 344 -37.45 3.53 17.47
N HIS A 345 -37.34 4.80 17.87
CA HIS A 345 -38.22 5.44 18.86
C HIS A 345 -38.77 6.77 18.35
N SER A 346 -40.06 7.04 18.60
CA SER A 346 -40.80 8.23 18.11
C SER A 346 -40.57 9.51 18.90
N THR A 347 -39.94 9.42 20.07
CA THR A 347 -39.60 10.56 20.93
C THR A 347 -38.17 10.43 21.41
N SER A 348 -37.49 11.55 21.63
CA SER A 348 -36.07 11.64 22.01
C SER A 348 -35.72 11.07 23.41
N TYR A 349 -36.62 10.34 24.05
CA TYR A 349 -36.47 9.84 25.42
C TYR A 349 -36.11 8.35 25.50
N ARG A 350 -34.89 8.11 26.01
CA ARG A 350 -34.57 7.23 27.15
C ARG A 350 -35.55 6.06 27.41
N THR A 351 -35.32 4.89 26.79
CA THR A 351 -36.12 3.67 27.04
C THR A 351 -35.65 2.94 28.30
N ARG A 352 -36.57 2.64 29.22
CA ARG A 352 -36.34 1.76 30.39
C ARG A 352 -36.52 0.30 29.92
N LYS A 353 -35.43 -0.47 29.77
CA LYS A 353 -35.51 -1.90 29.40
C LYS A 353 -35.77 -2.78 30.63
N SER A 354 -36.43 -3.92 30.43
CA SER A 354 -36.36 -5.05 31.36
C SER A 354 -35.01 -5.76 31.22
N ARG A 355 -34.45 -6.24 32.35
CA ARG A 355 -33.11 -6.83 32.46
C ARG A 355 -32.77 -7.81 31.31
N GLY A 356 -33.72 -8.63 30.84
CA GLY A 356 -33.51 -9.64 29.80
C GLY A 356 -33.19 -9.15 28.37
N THR A 357 -33.38 -7.88 28.03
CA THR A 357 -33.03 -7.33 26.68
C THR A 357 -31.70 -6.57 26.64
N ALA A 358 -31.00 -6.43 27.77
CA ALA A 358 -29.62 -5.92 27.83
C ALA A 358 -28.59 -7.02 27.46
N TYR A 359 -28.91 -8.29 27.72
CA TYR A 359 -28.00 -9.43 27.58
C TYR A 359 -27.80 -9.98 26.16
N ARG A 360 -28.45 -9.42 25.12
CA ARG A 360 -28.25 -9.88 23.73
C ARG A 360 -27.10 -9.19 22.99
N CYS A 361 -26.50 -8.15 23.59
CA CYS A 361 -25.43 -7.37 22.97
C CYS A 361 -24.06 -7.86 23.42
N SER A 362 -23.02 -7.68 22.61
CA SER A 362 -21.67 -8.19 22.93
C SER A 362 -21.04 -7.43 24.11
N GLN A 363 -20.63 -8.15 25.18
CA GLN A 363 -20.17 -7.55 26.45
C GLN A 363 -19.01 -6.54 26.28
N GLN A 364 -18.14 -6.73 25.29
CA GLN A 364 -16.87 -5.99 25.18
C GLN A 364 -16.98 -4.53 24.72
N TYR A 365 -18.14 -4.13 24.24
CA TYR A 365 -18.40 -2.81 23.67
C TYR A 365 -19.58 -2.11 24.35
N ARG A 366 -20.08 -2.67 25.47
CA ARG A 366 -21.17 -2.07 26.23
C ARG A 366 -20.68 -0.90 27.07
N SER A 367 -21.58 0.03 27.28
CA SER A 367 -21.34 1.21 28.11
C SER A 367 -21.84 0.96 29.54
N PRO A 368 -21.33 1.70 30.54
CA PRO A 368 -21.72 1.51 31.94
C PRO A 368 -23.23 1.63 32.18
N GLU A 369 -23.90 2.59 31.51
CA GLU A 369 -25.34 2.77 31.62
C GLU A 369 -26.16 1.64 30.97
N HIS A 370 -25.55 0.86 30.06
CA HIS A 370 -26.14 -0.34 29.49
C HIS A 370 -26.20 -1.46 30.54
N ASP A 371 -25.16 -1.61 31.37
CA ASP A 371 -25.04 -2.68 32.36
C ASP A 371 -25.75 -2.34 33.69
N ILE A 372 -25.76 -1.07 34.11
CA ILE A 372 -26.41 -0.61 35.36
C ILE A 372 -27.94 -0.49 35.20
N GLY A 373 -28.44 -0.35 33.96
CA GLY A 373 -29.85 -0.57 33.64
C GLY A 373 -30.84 0.39 34.31
N TYR A 374 -30.86 1.66 33.89
CA TYR A 374 -32.00 2.55 34.20
C TYR A 374 -32.50 3.31 32.98
N VAL A 375 -31.64 3.62 32.01
CA VAL A 375 -32.00 4.36 30.80
C VAL A 375 -30.99 4.11 29.68
N ILE A 376 -31.45 3.64 28.52
CA ILE A 376 -30.61 3.50 27.32
C ILE A 376 -30.88 4.66 26.37
N SER A 377 -29.81 5.24 25.81
CA SER A 377 -29.87 6.28 24.80
C SER A 377 -28.87 5.99 23.68
N ARG A 378 -28.91 6.79 22.61
CA ARG A 378 -27.91 6.76 21.52
C ARG A 378 -26.45 6.82 21.99
N LYS A 379 -26.20 7.35 23.20
CA LYS A 379 -24.87 7.42 23.81
C LYS A 379 -24.21 6.04 23.99
N VAL A 380 -24.99 4.97 24.14
CA VAL A 380 -24.43 3.61 24.26
C VAL A 380 -23.72 3.17 22.98
N ASP A 381 -24.21 3.59 21.80
CA ASP A 381 -23.53 3.30 20.53
C ASP A 381 -22.27 4.18 20.35
N ILE A 382 -22.28 5.40 20.89
CA ILE A 382 -21.12 6.30 20.86
C ILE A 382 -19.99 5.72 21.71
N TRP A 383 -20.32 5.18 22.88
CA TRP A 383 -19.37 4.46 23.73
C TRP A 383 -18.74 3.28 22.99
N ALA A 384 -19.57 2.41 22.40
CA ALA A 384 -19.12 1.26 21.63
C ALA A 384 -18.20 1.66 20.47
N LEU A 385 -18.50 2.77 19.78
CA LEU A 385 -17.65 3.32 18.72
C LEU A 385 -16.30 3.82 19.27
N GLY A 386 -16.29 4.45 20.45
CA GLY A 386 -15.07 4.85 21.14
C GLY A 386 -14.16 3.67 21.48
N CYS A 387 -14.74 2.56 21.95
CA CYS A 387 -14.01 1.31 22.17
C CYS A 387 -13.37 0.79 20.86
N ILE A 388 -14.09 0.84 19.73
CA ILE A 388 -13.53 0.43 18.43
C ILE A 388 -12.39 1.35 17.99
N PHE A 389 -12.54 2.66 18.16
CA PHE A 389 -11.48 3.61 17.82
C PHE A 389 -10.23 3.41 18.67
N SER A 390 -10.38 3.11 19.96
CA SER A 390 -9.23 2.77 20.81
C SER A 390 -8.45 1.57 20.28
N GLU A 391 -9.12 0.51 19.81
CA GLU A 391 -8.45 -0.65 19.21
C GLU A 391 -7.80 -0.32 17.86
N ILE A 392 -8.46 0.49 17.03
CA ILE A 392 -7.91 0.94 15.74
C ILE A 392 -6.66 1.77 15.96
N PHE A 393 -6.64 2.68 16.93
CA PHE A 393 -5.50 3.54 17.22
C PHE A 393 -4.36 2.78 17.90
N THR A 394 -4.65 1.85 18.82
CA THR A 394 -3.64 0.93 19.36
C THR A 394 -2.97 0.14 18.24
N TRP A 395 -3.75 -0.38 17.29
CA TRP A 395 -3.20 -1.11 16.13
C TRP A 395 -2.45 -0.20 15.14
N MET A 396 -2.87 1.05 14.97
CA MET A 396 -2.24 2.00 14.05
C MET A 396 -0.92 2.54 14.59
N LEU A 397 -0.86 2.80 15.91
CA LEU A 397 0.27 3.47 16.55
C LEU A 397 1.29 2.49 17.14
N LEU A 398 0.88 1.25 17.42
CA LEU A 398 1.70 0.19 18.01
C LEU A 398 1.68 -1.07 17.14
N GLU A 399 2.47 -2.07 17.49
CA GLU A 399 2.55 -3.34 16.75
C GLU A 399 1.26 -4.18 16.89
N PRO A 400 0.94 -5.07 15.93
CA PRO A 400 -0.28 -5.92 15.97
C PRO A 400 -0.47 -6.71 17.27
N GLU A 401 0.62 -7.10 17.91
CA GLU A 401 0.69 -7.79 19.20
C GLU A 401 0.10 -6.91 20.31
N ALA A 402 0.40 -5.61 20.30
CA ALA A 402 -0.12 -4.64 21.27
C ALA A 402 -1.65 -4.50 21.22
N ARG A 403 -2.26 -4.69 20.04
CA ARG A 403 -3.73 -4.73 19.92
C ARG A 403 -4.31 -5.93 20.66
N GLU A 404 -3.70 -7.10 20.54
CA GLU A 404 -4.18 -8.29 21.23
C GLU A 404 -3.95 -8.18 22.73
N GLU A 405 -2.80 -7.66 23.16
CA GLU A 405 -2.54 -7.34 24.57
C GLU A 405 -3.58 -6.37 25.12
N PHE A 406 -3.90 -5.30 24.40
CA PHE A 406 -4.94 -4.34 24.77
C PHE A 406 -6.32 -5.00 24.89
N ARG A 407 -6.69 -5.88 23.95
CA ARG A 407 -7.95 -6.66 24.03
C ARG A 407 -7.98 -7.58 25.23
N GLN A 408 -6.88 -8.26 25.52
CA GLN A 408 -6.78 -9.17 26.66
C GLN A 408 -6.79 -8.40 27.99
N ALA A 409 -6.16 -7.23 28.06
CA ALA A 409 -6.22 -6.34 29.21
C ALA A 409 -7.67 -5.90 29.49
N ARG A 410 -8.43 -5.52 28.44
CA ARG A 410 -9.86 -5.19 28.57
C ARG A 410 -10.70 -6.38 29.05
N LYS A 411 -10.42 -7.60 28.59
CA LYS A 411 -11.12 -8.82 29.04
C LYS A 411 -10.82 -9.22 30.48
N LYS A 412 -9.60 -8.93 30.96
CA LYS A 412 -9.12 -9.33 32.29
C LYS A 412 -9.49 -8.33 33.40
N ASP A 413 -10.02 -7.15 33.06
CA ASP A 413 -10.50 -6.22 34.07
C ASP A 413 -11.70 -6.83 34.81
N ALA A 414 -11.59 -6.96 36.13
CA ALA A 414 -12.55 -7.67 36.98
C ALA A 414 -13.96 -7.04 37.00
N LEU A 415 -14.11 -5.79 36.52
CA LEU A 415 -15.41 -5.12 36.36
C LEU A 415 -16.05 -5.35 34.99
N PHE A 416 -15.34 -6.01 34.07
CA PHE A 416 -15.80 -6.30 32.71
C PHE A 416 -16.59 -7.61 32.60
N SER A 417 -16.31 -8.56 33.50
CA SER A 417 -17.23 -9.65 33.74
C SER A 417 -18.43 -9.07 34.46
N GLY A 418 -19.59 -9.03 33.82
CA GLY A 418 -20.88 -8.79 34.49
C GLY A 418 -21.21 -9.89 35.49
N ASP A 419 -20.31 -10.13 36.43
CA ASP A 419 -20.32 -11.17 37.45
C ASP A 419 -21.09 -10.63 38.65
N TRP A 420 -22.37 -10.97 38.69
CA TRP A 420 -23.32 -10.42 39.66
C TRP A 420 -23.08 -10.93 41.09
N ASP A 421 -22.23 -11.94 41.29
CA ASP A 421 -21.82 -12.42 42.61
C ASP A 421 -21.10 -11.32 43.43
N TYR A 422 -20.54 -10.29 42.76
CA TYR A 422 -19.98 -9.11 43.41
C TYR A 422 -21.03 -8.07 43.83
N ILE A 423 -22.22 -8.07 43.23
CA ILE A 423 -23.31 -7.11 43.53
C ILE A 423 -24.24 -7.63 44.62
N GLU A 424 -24.45 -8.95 44.75
CA GLU A 424 -25.30 -9.52 45.81
C GLU A 424 -24.74 -9.31 47.23
N ASN A 425 -23.44 -9.05 47.38
CA ASN A 425 -22.79 -8.85 48.67
C ASN A 425 -22.89 -7.42 49.25
N GLY A 426 -23.83 -6.60 48.77
CA GLY A 426 -24.25 -5.37 49.47
C GLY A 426 -23.34 -4.15 49.32
N PHE A 427 -22.42 -4.16 48.35
CA PHE A 427 -21.71 -2.93 47.96
C PHE A 427 -22.41 -2.31 46.74
N GLU A 428 -23.25 -1.30 46.98
CA GLU A 428 -23.77 -0.38 45.95
C GLU A 428 -22.66 0.54 45.40
N ASN A 429 -21.53 -0.02 44.98
CA ASN A 429 -20.51 0.75 44.29
C ASN A 429 -20.80 0.69 42.79
N HIS A 430 -21.10 1.86 42.21
CA HIS A 430 -21.27 2.09 40.79
C HIS A 430 -20.22 1.32 39.98
N ILE A 431 -20.64 0.29 39.23
CA ILE A 431 -19.76 -0.40 38.28
C ILE A 431 -19.64 0.49 37.03
N GLU A 432 -18.77 1.49 37.13
CA GLU A 432 -18.32 2.24 35.96
C GLU A 432 -17.31 1.38 35.18
N ASP A 433 -17.38 1.42 33.85
CA ASP A 433 -16.30 0.94 32.99
C ASP A 433 -15.10 1.88 33.23
N ASN A 434 -14.30 1.47 34.21
CA ASN A 434 -13.14 2.19 34.70
C ASN A 434 -11.88 1.87 33.90
N PHE A 435 -11.97 1.04 32.84
CA PHE A 435 -10.79 0.62 32.09
C PHE A 435 -10.00 1.83 31.59
N PHE A 436 -10.68 2.78 30.93
CA PHE A 436 -10.01 3.99 30.44
C PHE A 436 -9.62 4.97 31.55
N GLN A 437 -10.40 5.06 32.64
CA GLN A 437 -10.09 5.95 33.76
C GLN A 437 -8.90 5.50 34.60
N ARG A 438 -8.59 4.20 34.64
CA ARG A 438 -7.43 3.64 35.35
C ARG A 438 -6.12 3.70 34.55
N HIS A 439 -6.21 3.91 33.23
CA HIS A 439 -5.08 3.86 32.32
C HIS A 439 -4.80 5.21 31.62
N ILE A 440 -5.50 6.28 32.02
CA ILE A 440 -5.20 7.70 31.77
C ILE A 440 -4.62 8.26 33.06
#